data_AF-A0A1V5NUK5-F1
#
_entry.id   AF-A0A1V5NUK5-F1
#
_cell.length_a   1.000
_cell.length_b   1.000
_cell.length_c   1.000
_cell.angle_alpha   90.00
_cell.angle_beta   90.00
_cell.angle_gamma   90.00
#
_symmetry.space_group_name_H-M   'P 1'
#
loop_
_entity.id
_entity.type
_entity.pdbx_description
1 polymer ?
#
loop_
_entity_poly.entity_id
_entity_poly.type
_entity_poly.pdbx_seq_one_letter_code
_entity_poly.pdbx_strand_id
1 'polypeptide(L)'
;MDTKRCWNSRRGQGLFLLLLILVGGIAIWFGYERYQERYYINLFDGEMVRYIDVPPFGVRLTPADDELRGYAELRLEAAPEQACNFFGAIAARRGFIFRRNDDTIEIEVRPSYLVKGTIKEDRLTLNWKPILDGARLRRKAKLEAAGRLPKDEVASSTVGK
;
A
#
# COMPACT_ATOMS: atom_id res chain seq x y z
N MET A 1 31.06 29.98 -48.00
CA MET A 1 29.99 30.44 -47.08
C MET A 1 29.33 29.20 -46.51
N ASP A 2 29.64 28.81 -45.27
CA ASP A 2 28.89 27.73 -44.57
C ASP A 2 29.10 27.83 -43.05
N THR A 3 28.37 28.74 -42.42
CA THR A 3 28.42 28.95 -40.95
C THR A 3 27.07 28.65 -40.27
N LYS A 4 26.27 27.73 -40.81
CA LYS A 4 24.93 27.41 -40.25
C LYS A 4 24.77 26.04 -39.57
N ARG A 5 25.78 25.14 -39.56
CA ARG A 5 25.58 23.76 -39.03
C ARG A 5 25.83 23.55 -37.53
N CYS A 6 26.58 24.40 -36.83
CA CYS A 6 26.96 24.13 -35.44
C CYS A 6 25.89 24.50 -34.39
N TRP A 7 24.91 25.34 -34.71
CA TRP A 7 23.91 25.80 -33.74
C TRP A 7 22.74 24.80 -33.54
N ASN A 8 22.43 24.00 -34.56
CA ASN A 8 21.36 23.00 -34.49
C ASN A 8 21.75 21.72 -33.71
N SER A 9 23.04 21.34 -33.67
CA SER A 9 23.49 20.15 -32.92
C SER A 9 23.32 20.31 -31.40
N ARG A 10 23.59 21.51 -30.86
CA ARG A 10 23.41 21.78 -29.41
C ARG A 10 21.94 21.79 -28.98
N ARG A 11 21.03 22.28 -29.83
CA ARG A 11 19.58 22.23 -29.58
C ARG A 11 19.04 20.79 -29.64
N GLY A 12 19.52 19.96 -30.56
CA GLY A 12 19.14 18.55 -30.65
C GLY A 12 19.58 17.72 -29.44
N GLN A 13 20.80 17.96 -28.93
CA GLN A 13 21.30 17.31 -27.72
C GLN A 13 20.51 17.72 -26.46
N GLY A 14 20.17 19.00 -26.32
CA GLY A 14 19.34 19.47 -25.22
C GLY A 14 17.93 18.88 -25.23
N LEU A 15 17.31 18.78 -26.42
CA LEU A 15 15.99 18.15 -26.57
C LEU A 15 16.03 16.65 -26.23
N PHE A 16 17.08 15.95 -26.69
CA PHE A 16 17.26 14.53 -26.39
C PHE A 16 17.45 14.27 -24.89
N LEU A 17 18.28 15.07 -24.21
CA LEU A 17 18.48 14.96 -22.76
C LEU A 17 17.17 15.22 -22.00
N LEU A 18 16.39 16.22 -22.42
CA LEU A 18 15.10 16.55 -21.82
C LEU A 18 14.09 15.41 -22.00
N LEU A 19 14.05 14.78 -23.18
CA LEU A 19 13.26 13.56 -23.43
C LEU A 19 13.69 12.40 -22.52
N LEU A 20 14.99 12.19 -22.35
CA LEU A 20 15.53 11.15 -21.46
C LEU A 20 15.12 11.38 -20.00
N ILE A 21 15.17 12.63 -19.53
CA ILE A 21 14.75 12.99 -18.17
C ILE A 21 13.25 12.78 -18.00
N LEU A 22 12.43 13.18 -18.99
CA LEU A 22 10.98 12.98 -18.93
C LEU A 22 10.62 11.49 -18.91
N VAL A 23 11.17 10.69 -19.83
CA VAL A 23 10.89 9.25 -19.90
C VAL A 23 11.43 8.54 -18.65
N GLY A 24 12.64 8.87 -18.21
CA GLY A 24 13.23 8.33 -16.99
C GLY A 24 12.43 8.68 -15.75
N GLY A 25 11.99 9.94 -15.62
CA GLY A 25 11.15 10.40 -14.52
C GLY A 25 9.80 9.69 -14.46
N ILE A 26 9.14 9.52 -15.62
CA ILE A 26 7.88 8.76 -15.72
C ILE A 26 8.11 7.29 -15.32
N ALA A 27 9.15 6.64 -15.84
CA ALA A 27 9.46 5.25 -15.51
C ALA A 27 9.75 5.06 -14.01
N ILE A 28 10.49 5.99 -13.39
CA ILE A 28 10.76 5.98 -11.96
C ILE A 28 9.46 6.17 -11.16
N TRP A 29 8.59 7.10 -11.58
CA TRP A 29 7.31 7.35 -10.91
C TRP A 29 6.42 6.11 -10.90
N PHE A 30 6.15 5.52 -12.07
CA PHE A 30 5.33 4.32 -12.18
C PHE A 30 5.99 3.11 -11.50
N GLY A 31 7.31 3.00 -11.58
CA GLY A 31 8.07 1.97 -10.87
C GLY A 31 7.93 2.09 -9.36
N TYR A 32 7.94 3.31 -8.83
CA TYR A 32 7.80 3.60 -7.41
C TYR A 32 6.39 3.28 -6.90
N GLU A 33 5.33 3.70 -7.61
CA GLU A 33 3.95 3.35 -7.23
C GLU A 33 3.74 1.84 -7.18
N ARG A 34 4.21 1.13 -8.21
CA ARG A 34 4.11 -0.34 -8.27
C ARG A 34 4.94 -1.03 -7.19
N TYR A 35 6.11 -0.48 -6.87
CA TYR A 35 6.92 -0.95 -5.74
C TYR A 35 6.16 -0.77 -4.44
N GLN A 36 5.57 0.41 -4.21
CA GLN A 36 4.85 0.68 -2.98
C GLN A 36 3.65 -0.24 -2.77
N GLU A 37 2.81 -0.40 -3.80
CA GLU A 37 1.63 -1.28 -3.73
C GLU A 37 2.02 -2.74 -3.45
N ARG A 38 3.15 -3.20 -3.99
CA ARG A 38 3.63 -4.57 -3.80
C ARG A 38 4.15 -4.83 -2.40
N TYR A 39 4.88 -3.87 -1.82
CA TYR A 39 5.66 -4.10 -0.59
C TYR A 39 5.06 -3.47 0.66
N TYR A 40 4.07 -2.59 0.53
CA TYR A 40 3.46 -1.92 1.68
C TYR A 40 1.94 -1.94 1.62
N ILE A 41 1.34 -2.00 2.82
CA ILE A 41 -0.07 -1.75 3.05
C ILE A 41 -0.18 -0.38 3.72
N ASN A 42 -0.88 0.57 3.11
CA ASN A 42 -1.07 1.89 3.69
C ASN A 42 -2.19 1.89 4.73
N LEU A 43 -1.85 2.40 5.90
CA LEU A 43 -2.75 2.64 7.01
C LEU A 43 -3.00 4.15 7.11
N PHE A 44 -4.17 4.58 6.66
CA PHE A 44 -4.54 5.98 6.70
C PHE A 44 -4.91 6.40 8.12
N ASP A 45 -4.12 7.33 8.67
CA ASP A 45 -4.22 7.81 10.04
C ASP A 45 -4.33 9.36 10.07
N GLY A 46 -5.44 9.88 9.52
CA GLY A 46 -5.68 11.31 9.40
C GLY A 46 -4.79 11.92 8.32
N GLU A 47 -3.95 12.88 8.66
CA GLU A 47 -2.99 13.47 7.71
C GLU A 47 -1.80 12.55 7.43
N MET A 48 -1.46 11.67 8.38
CA MET A 48 -0.34 10.75 8.26
C MET A 48 -0.74 9.46 7.54
N VAL A 49 0.22 8.90 6.80
CA VAL A 49 0.13 7.53 6.26
C VAL A 49 1.15 6.68 6.98
N ARG A 50 0.67 5.67 7.69
CA ARG A 50 1.51 4.62 8.28
C ARG A 50 1.50 3.43 7.33
N TYR A 51 2.47 2.55 7.48
CA TYR A 51 2.63 1.44 6.55
C TYR A 51 2.98 0.16 7.31
N ILE A 52 2.44 -0.96 6.85
CA ILE A 52 2.83 -2.31 7.24
C ILE A 52 3.54 -2.93 6.03
N ASP A 53 4.65 -3.62 6.28
CA ASP A 53 5.38 -4.30 5.23
C ASP A 53 4.66 -5.58 4.82
N VAL A 54 4.57 -5.84 3.52
CA VAL A 54 4.12 -7.12 3.00
C VAL A 54 5.28 -8.13 3.18
N PRO A 55 5.02 -9.33 3.74
CA PRO A 55 6.04 -10.35 3.86
C PRO A 55 6.66 -10.72 2.50
N PRO A 56 7.95 -11.10 2.44
CA PRO A 56 8.58 -11.49 1.17
C PRO A 56 7.96 -12.75 0.54
N PHE A 57 7.28 -13.57 1.35
CA PHE A 57 6.48 -14.74 0.96
C PHE A 57 4.98 -14.44 0.87
N GLY A 58 4.61 -13.15 0.94
CA GLY A 58 3.24 -12.68 0.84
C GLY A 58 2.96 -12.15 -0.57
N VAL A 59 1.87 -12.60 -1.19
CA VAL A 59 1.36 -12.08 -2.45
C VAL A 59 0.08 -11.31 -2.18
N ARG A 60 0.07 -10.03 -2.53
CA ARG A 60 -1.10 -9.18 -2.38
C ARG A 60 -2.22 -9.61 -3.35
N LEU A 61 -3.43 -9.82 -2.82
CA LEU A 61 -4.61 -10.23 -3.60
C LEU A 61 -5.55 -9.05 -3.90
N THR A 62 -5.63 -8.07 -3.00
CA THR A 62 -6.47 -6.88 -3.13
C THR A 62 -5.69 -5.69 -3.68
N PRO A 63 -6.27 -4.83 -4.52
CA PRO A 63 -5.57 -3.64 -5.01
C PRO A 63 -5.29 -2.63 -3.87
N ALA A 64 -4.37 -1.69 -4.09
CA ALA A 64 -4.03 -0.65 -3.11
C ALA A 64 -5.25 0.20 -2.69
N ASP A 65 -6.21 0.41 -3.59
CA ASP A 65 -7.38 1.24 -3.31
C ASP A 65 -8.29 0.67 -2.19
N ASP A 66 -8.26 -0.64 -1.92
CA ASP A 66 -9.00 -1.30 -0.83
C ASP A 66 -8.59 -0.78 0.56
N GLU A 67 -7.38 -0.24 0.68
CA GLU A 67 -6.86 0.36 1.92
C GLU A 67 -7.68 1.58 2.36
N LEU A 68 -8.33 2.28 1.42
CA LEU A 68 -9.24 3.39 1.72
C LEU A 68 -10.49 2.91 2.48
N ARG A 69 -10.79 1.61 2.43
CA ARG A 69 -11.85 0.97 3.20
C ARG A 69 -11.35 0.34 4.49
N GLY A 70 -10.02 0.24 4.65
CA GLY A 70 -9.44 -0.47 5.77
C GLY A 70 -9.29 -1.97 5.53
N TYR A 71 -9.11 -2.40 4.28
CA TYR A 71 -9.05 -3.80 3.90
C TYR A 71 -7.79 -4.11 3.11
N ALA A 72 -7.15 -5.23 3.44
CA ALA A 72 -6.13 -5.84 2.59
C ALA A 72 -6.16 -7.36 2.73
N GLU A 73 -5.97 -8.07 1.62
CA GLU A 73 -5.85 -9.52 1.60
C GLU A 73 -4.52 -9.93 0.97
N LEU A 74 -3.85 -10.86 1.63
CA LEU A 74 -2.57 -11.43 1.23
C LEU A 74 -2.70 -12.95 1.17
N ARG A 75 -2.12 -13.57 0.14
CA ARG A 75 -1.81 -15.00 0.13
C ARG A 75 -0.43 -15.19 0.74
N LEU A 76 -0.30 -16.10 1.70
CA LEU A 76 0.94 -16.46 2.36
C LEU A 76 1.44 -17.79 1.80
N GLU A 77 2.65 -17.80 1.25
CA GLU A 77 3.29 -19.02 0.73
C GLU A 77 4.14 -19.74 1.80
N ALA A 78 4.06 -19.27 3.05
CA ALA A 78 4.79 -19.78 4.20
C ALA A 78 3.85 -20.16 5.34
N ALA A 79 4.38 -20.93 6.29
CA ALA A 79 3.64 -21.34 7.48
C ALA A 79 3.13 -20.12 8.29
N PRO A 80 1.94 -20.20 8.92
CA PRO A 80 1.38 -19.12 9.74
C PRO A 80 2.33 -18.59 10.81
N GLU A 81 3.18 -19.43 11.42
CA GLU A 81 4.17 -18.97 12.40
C GLU A 81 5.20 -18.03 11.79
N GLN A 82 5.65 -18.28 10.55
CA GLN A 82 6.63 -17.43 9.87
C GLN A 82 6.01 -16.06 9.55
N ALA A 83 4.74 -16.04 9.12
CA ALA A 83 3.99 -14.79 8.94
C ALA A 83 3.87 -14.03 10.26
N CYS A 84 3.47 -14.68 11.34
CA CYS A 84 3.37 -14.06 12.66
C CYS A 84 4.72 -13.49 13.15
N ASN A 85 5.80 -14.25 13.00
CA ASN A 85 7.14 -13.81 13.38
C ASN A 85 7.59 -12.59 12.56
N PHE A 86 7.29 -12.58 11.25
CA PHE A 86 7.56 -11.44 10.38
C PHE A 86 6.80 -10.19 10.85
N PHE A 87 5.48 -10.30 11.06
CA PHE A 87 4.67 -9.16 11.52
C PHE A 87 5.08 -8.69 12.92
N GLY A 88 5.45 -9.59 13.82
CA GLY A 88 6.02 -9.23 15.13
C GLY A 88 7.30 -8.43 15.00
N ALA A 89 8.24 -8.86 14.16
CA ALA A 89 9.51 -8.15 13.91
C ALA A 89 9.29 -6.77 13.26
N ILE A 90 8.40 -6.69 12.27
CA ILE A 90 8.07 -5.44 11.58
C ILE A 90 7.33 -4.47 12.50
N ALA A 91 6.38 -4.95 13.30
CA ALA A 91 5.68 -4.14 14.28
C ALA A 91 6.68 -3.55 15.29
N ALA A 92 7.57 -4.37 15.84
CA ALA A 92 8.62 -3.91 16.76
C ALA A 92 9.52 -2.84 16.11
N ARG A 93 9.97 -3.06 14.87
CA ARG A 93 10.79 -2.10 14.11
C ARG A 93 10.08 -0.75 13.89
N ARG A 94 8.76 -0.77 13.74
CA ARG A 94 7.93 0.41 13.47
C ARG A 94 7.38 1.07 14.74
N GLY A 95 7.65 0.50 15.92
CA GLY A 95 7.11 0.98 17.20
C GLY A 95 5.64 0.66 17.42
N PHE A 96 5.11 -0.37 16.75
CA PHE A 96 3.75 -0.86 16.93
C PHE A 96 3.73 -2.02 17.93
N ILE A 97 2.58 -2.24 18.57
CA ILE A 97 2.39 -3.37 19.50
C ILE A 97 1.75 -4.52 18.73
N PHE A 98 2.43 -5.66 18.66
CA PHE A 98 1.92 -6.87 18.04
C PHE A 98 1.37 -7.82 19.11
N ARG A 99 0.16 -8.34 18.88
CA ARG A 99 -0.47 -9.39 19.66
C ARG A 99 -0.86 -10.53 18.71
N ARG A 100 -0.62 -11.77 19.14
CA ARG A 100 -1.04 -12.98 18.43
C ARG A 100 -2.02 -13.75 19.30
N ASN A 101 -3.06 -14.28 18.69
CA ASN A 101 -3.99 -15.21 19.32
C ASN A 101 -4.41 -16.28 18.29
N ASP A 102 -3.84 -17.47 18.40
CA ASP A 102 -4.02 -18.61 17.47
C ASP A 102 -3.94 -18.18 15.99
N ASP A 103 -5.10 -18.14 15.32
CA ASP A 103 -5.29 -17.81 13.92
C ASP A 103 -5.50 -16.31 13.66
N THR A 104 -5.39 -15.48 14.70
CA THR A 104 -5.59 -14.03 14.63
C THR A 104 -4.35 -13.27 15.04
N ILE A 105 -4.12 -12.17 14.35
CA ILE A 105 -3.07 -11.20 14.69
C ILE A 105 -3.71 -9.84 14.93
N GLU A 106 -3.15 -9.07 15.85
CA GLU A 106 -3.56 -7.70 16.10
C GLU A 106 -2.31 -6.82 16.15
N ILE A 107 -2.32 -5.74 15.38
CA ILE A 107 -1.26 -4.75 15.34
C ILE A 107 -1.86 -3.43 15.81
N GLU A 108 -1.46 -2.98 16.99
CA GLU A 108 -1.81 -1.67 17.52
C GLU A 108 -0.76 -0.65 17.08
N VAL A 109 -1.20 0.25 16.21
CA VAL A 109 -0.34 1.23 15.55
C VAL A 109 -0.23 2.51 16.38
N ARG A 110 -1.33 2.84 17.08
CA ARG A 110 -1.44 3.87 18.11
C ARG A 110 -2.68 3.56 18.97
N PRO A 111 -2.88 4.22 20.13
CA PRO A 111 -4.09 4.04 20.92
C PRO A 111 -5.35 4.18 20.06
N SER A 112 -6.23 3.18 20.14
CA SER A 112 -7.49 3.09 19.38
C SER A 112 -7.37 2.92 17.86
N TYR A 113 -6.16 2.68 17.32
CA TYR A 113 -5.97 2.32 15.91
C TYR A 113 -5.38 0.90 15.81
N LEU A 114 -6.28 -0.06 15.60
CA LEU A 114 -5.97 -1.49 15.56
C LEU A 114 -6.13 -2.02 14.14
N VAL A 115 -5.14 -2.78 13.70
CA VAL A 115 -5.21 -3.61 12.50
C VAL A 115 -5.40 -5.05 12.96
N LYS A 116 -6.53 -5.65 12.60
CA LYS A 116 -6.88 -7.03 12.93
C LYS A 116 -6.69 -7.92 11.72
N GLY A 117 -5.88 -8.94 11.88
CA GLY A 117 -5.63 -9.96 10.88
C GLY A 117 -6.25 -11.30 11.27
N THR A 118 -6.82 -12.00 10.30
CA THR A 118 -7.23 -13.41 10.44
C THR A 118 -6.48 -14.22 9.39
N ILE A 119 -5.82 -15.28 9.84
CA ILE A 119 -5.13 -16.26 9.00
C ILE A 119 -6.05 -17.46 8.85
N LYS A 120 -6.41 -17.81 7.62
CA LYS A 120 -7.17 -19.02 7.32
C LYS A 120 -6.51 -19.70 6.13
N GLU A 121 -6.03 -20.93 6.34
CA GLU A 121 -5.29 -21.69 5.34
C GLU A 121 -4.05 -20.93 4.87
N ASP A 122 -4.03 -20.48 3.61
CA ASP A 122 -2.97 -19.68 3.00
C ASP A 122 -3.34 -18.19 2.88
N ARG A 123 -4.47 -17.75 3.44
CA ARG A 123 -4.95 -16.37 3.32
C ARG A 123 -4.84 -15.62 4.63
N LEU A 124 -4.25 -14.43 4.56
CA LEU A 124 -4.27 -13.42 5.61
C LEU A 124 -5.16 -12.26 5.19
N THR A 125 -6.21 -12.03 5.95
CA THR A 125 -7.11 -10.89 5.77
C THR A 125 -6.85 -9.87 6.86
N LEU A 126 -6.51 -8.64 6.49
CA LEU A 126 -6.26 -7.52 7.39
C LEU A 126 -7.41 -6.52 7.30
N ASN A 127 -7.94 -6.13 8.45
CA ASN A 127 -9.06 -5.20 8.61
C ASN A 127 -8.70 -4.12 9.63
N TRP A 128 -8.98 -2.86 9.31
CA TRP A 128 -8.80 -1.73 10.22
C TRP A 128 -9.82 -0.63 9.93
N LYS A 129 -9.94 0.35 10.84
CA LYS A 129 -10.76 1.53 10.60
C LYS A 129 -9.88 2.65 10.06
N PRO A 130 -9.92 3.00 8.76
CA PRO A 130 -9.08 4.05 8.21
C PRO A 130 -9.60 5.41 8.70
N ILE A 131 -8.67 6.32 9.00
CA ILE A 131 -8.98 7.71 9.30
C ILE A 131 -8.55 8.50 8.06
N LEU A 132 -9.53 8.93 7.27
CA LEU A 132 -9.31 9.60 5.99
C LEU A 132 -9.39 11.11 6.13
N ASP A 133 -8.51 11.82 5.44
CA ASP A 133 -8.58 13.27 5.27
C ASP A 133 -9.57 13.65 4.14
N GLY A 134 -9.81 14.95 3.95
CA GLY A 134 -10.75 15.45 2.95
C GLY A 134 -10.40 15.04 1.50
N ALA A 135 -9.11 14.90 1.18
CA ALA A 135 -8.66 14.49 -0.15
C ALA A 135 -8.94 12.99 -0.38
N ARG A 136 -8.63 12.13 0.59
CA ARG A 136 -8.85 10.69 0.52
C ARG A 136 -10.32 10.32 0.58
N LEU A 137 -11.14 11.07 1.34
CA LEU A 137 -12.60 10.93 1.31
C LEU A 137 -13.17 11.19 -0.10
N ARG A 138 -12.71 12.26 -0.77
CA ARG A 138 -13.12 12.54 -2.15
C ARG A 138 -12.65 11.45 -3.13
N ARG A 139 -11.42 10.94 -2.96
CA ARG A 139 -10.88 9.83 -3.76
C ARG A 139 -11.72 8.56 -3.57
N LYS A 140 -12.02 8.18 -2.33
CA LYS A 140 -12.88 7.05 -1.99
C LYS A 140 -14.24 7.18 -2.67
N ALA A 141 -14.93 8.31 -2.49
CA ALA A 141 -16.23 8.57 -3.10
C ALA A 141 -16.19 8.49 -4.64
N LYS A 142 -15.12 8.99 -5.27
CA LYS A 142 -14.94 8.90 -6.73
C LYS A 142 -14.78 7.45 -7.20
N LEU A 143 -14.03 6.63 -6.46
CA LEU A 143 -13.81 5.23 -6.81
C LEU A 143 -15.07 4.38 -6.59
N GLU A 144 -15.85 4.67 -5.54
CA GLU A 144 -17.16 4.06 -5.29
C GLU A 144 -18.18 4.42 -6.37
N ALA A 145 -18.24 5.69 -6.76
CA ALA A 145 -19.09 6.15 -7.87
C ALA A 145 -18.72 5.50 -9.21
N ALA A 146 -17.43 5.23 -9.42
CA ALA A 146 -16.93 4.54 -10.60
C ALA A 146 -17.10 3.00 -10.56
N GLY A 147 -17.62 2.44 -9.46
CA GLY A 147 -17.77 1.00 -9.27
C GLY A 147 -16.45 0.23 -9.13
N ARG A 148 -15.33 0.94 -8.94
CA ARG A 148 -13.99 0.34 -8.74
C ARG A 148 -13.71 -0.03 -7.29
N LEU A 149 -14.52 0.52 -6.38
CA LEU A 149 -14.45 0.29 -4.95
C LEU A 149 -15.84 -0.18 -4.49
N PRO A 150 -16.01 -1.39 -3.93
CA PRO A 150 -17.24 -1.78 -3.27
C PRO A 150 -17.65 -0.75 -2.22
N LYS A 151 -18.97 -0.52 -2.13
CA LYS A 151 -19.58 0.43 -1.19
C LYS A 151 -19.56 -0.06 0.26
N ASP A 152 -19.12 -1.28 0.50
CA ASP A 152 -19.17 -1.90 1.82
C ASP A 152 -18.10 -1.31 2.75
N GLU A 153 -18.54 -0.94 3.95
CA GLU A 153 -17.67 -0.57 5.06
C GLU A 153 -17.01 -1.83 5.61
N VAL A 154 -15.77 -2.13 5.24
CA VAL A 154 -15.04 -3.18 5.95
C VAL A 154 -14.38 -2.59 7.19
N ALA A 155 -15.18 -2.45 8.26
CA ALA A 155 -14.70 -2.31 9.63
C ALA A 155 -15.73 -2.81 10.65
N SER A 156 -15.99 -4.12 10.68
CA SER A 156 -16.12 -4.92 11.90
C SER A 156 -16.28 -6.39 11.52
N SER A 157 -15.32 -7.22 11.92
CA SER A 157 -15.61 -8.63 12.15
C SER A 157 -16.76 -8.70 13.16
N THR A 158 -17.95 -9.08 12.73
CA THR A 158 -19.01 -9.50 13.63
C THR A 158 -18.49 -10.72 14.39
N VAL A 159 -17.92 -10.49 15.56
CA VAL A 159 -17.79 -11.50 16.60
C VAL A 159 -19.18 -11.63 17.23
N GLY A 160 -19.79 -12.80 17.05
CA GLY A 160 -20.85 -13.31 17.94
C GLY A 160 -22.29 -13.20 17.43
N LYS A 161 -22.77 -14.27 16.79
CA LYS A 161 -23.81 -15.14 17.37
C LYS A 161 -23.80 -16.51 16.70
#